data_AF-A0A2X1MUN8-F1
#
_entry.id   AF-A0A2X1MUN8-F1
#
_cell.length_a   1.000
_cell.length_b   1.000
_cell.length_c   1.000
_cell.angle_alpha   90.00
_cell.angle_beta   90.00
_cell.angle_gamma   90.00
#
_symmetry.space_group_name_H-M   'P 1'
#
loop_
_entity.id
_entity.type
_entity.pdbx_description
1 polymer ?
#
loop_
_entity_poly.entity_id
_entity_poly.type
_entity_poly.pdbx_seq_one_letter_code
_entity_poly.pdbx_strand_id
1 'polypeptide(L)'
;MQMLQETLWPDLDYLVLDMPPGTGDIQLTLAQNIPVTGAVVVTTPQDIALIDAKKGIVMFEKVEVPVLGIVENMSVHICSNCGHQNRFSVPVVQRNWLKNTIHSCWGRCRTHLLT
;
A
#
# COMPACT_ATOMS: atom_id res chain seq x y z
N MET A 1 5.89 -17.06 11.92
CA MET A 1 6.02 -17.77 10.62
C MET A 1 5.17 -19.03 10.50
N GLN A 2 4.32 -19.35 11.49
CA GLN A 2 3.49 -20.56 11.48
C GLN A 2 2.54 -20.64 10.27
N MET A 3 1.87 -19.52 9.93
CA MET A 3 0.92 -19.45 8.80
C MET A 3 1.55 -19.66 7.41
N LEU A 4 2.83 -19.34 7.22
CA LEU A 4 3.50 -19.50 5.92
C LEU A 4 4.18 -20.85 5.77
N GLN A 5 4.73 -21.39 6.86
CA GLN A 5 5.53 -22.62 6.83
C GLN A 5 4.76 -23.87 7.24
N GLU A 6 3.73 -23.75 8.08
CA GLU A 6 2.95 -24.90 8.60
C GLU A 6 1.56 -25.01 7.97
N THR A 7 1.25 -24.18 6.97
CA THR A 7 0.02 -24.26 6.19
C THR A 7 0.29 -24.91 4.84
N LEU A 8 -0.52 -25.90 4.48
CA LEU A 8 -0.48 -26.54 3.16
C LEU A 8 -1.08 -25.59 2.12
N TRP A 9 -0.22 -24.82 1.46
CA TRP A 9 -0.57 -24.11 0.24
C TRP A 9 -0.46 -25.10 -0.94
N PRO A 10 -1.56 -25.42 -1.64
CA PRO A 10 -1.48 -26.14 -2.91
C PRO A 10 -0.82 -25.25 -3.99
N ASP A 11 -0.75 -25.70 -5.25
CA ASP A 11 -0.25 -24.86 -6.34
C ASP A 11 -1.07 -23.56 -6.43
N LEU A 12 -0.43 -22.45 -6.06
CA LEU A 12 -1.00 -21.09 -6.07
C LEU A 12 -0.22 -20.21 -7.04
N ASP A 13 -0.93 -19.50 -7.90
CA ASP A 13 -0.33 -18.51 -8.80
C ASP A 13 0.06 -17.21 -8.07
N TYR A 14 -0.70 -16.84 -7.03
CA TYR A 14 -0.51 -15.59 -6.29
C TYR A 14 -0.81 -15.75 -4.79
N LEU A 15 0.19 -15.49 -3.95
CA LEU A 15 0.01 -15.38 -2.50
C LEU A 15 0.09 -13.91 -2.09
N VAL A 16 -1.02 -13.35 -1.62
CA VAL A 16 -1.07 -11.98 -1.10
C VAL A 16 -0.85 -11.99 0.40
N LEU A 17 0.13 -11.24 0.86
CA LEU A 17 0.48 -11.11 2.27
C LEU A 17 0.09 -9.73 2.77
N ASP A 18 -0.87 -9.68 3.69
CA ASP A 18 -1.20 -8.44 4.39
C ASP A 18 -0.20 -8.23 5.53
N MET A 19 0.70 -7.26 5.34
CA MET A 19 1.71 -6.94 6.34
C MET A 19 1.13 -5.99 7.39
N PRO A 20 1.45 -6.18 8.68
CA PRO A 20 1.04 -5.24 9.71
C PRO A 20 1.53 -3.82 9.36
N PRO A 21 0.78 -2.77 9.71
CA PRO A 21 1.15 -1.40 9.38
C PRO A 21 2.45 -1.00 10.11
N GLY A 22 3.25 -0.17 9.45
CA GLY A 22 4.49 0.37 10.00
C GLY A 22 5.66 0.27 9.03
N THR A 23 6.86 0.59 9.51
CA THR A 23 8.15 0.41 8.81
C THR A 23 9.19 -0.23 9.75
N GLY A 24 8.72 -1.11 10.63
CA GLY A 24 9.52 -1.71 11.71
C GLY A 24 10.27 -2.97 11.26
N ASP A 25 11.21 -3.42 12.08
CA ASP A 25 12.10 -4.57 11.78
C ASP A 25 11.36 -5.88 11.48
N ILE A 26 10.11 -6.01 11.96
CA ILE A 26 9.25 -7.18 11.69
C ILE A 26 9.02 -7.36 10.18
N GLN A 27 8.86 -6.28 9.43
CA GLN A 27 8.61 -6.33 7.98
C GLN A 27 9.88 -6.65 7.21
N LEU A 28 11.03 -6.14 7.67
CA LEU A 28 12.34 -6.50 7.13
C LEU A 28 12.60 -7.99 7.31
N THR A 29 12.33 -8.50 8.52
CA THR A 29 12.51 -9.91 8.87
C THR A 29 11.55 -10.80 8.05
N LEU A 30 10.30 -10.38 7.83
CA LEU A 30 9.36 -11.10 6.96
C LEU A 30 9.80 -11.10 5.50
N ALA A 31 10.21 -9.95 4.96
CA ALA A 31 10.65 -9.80 3.58
C ALA A 31 11.95 -10.57 3.30
N GLN A 32 12.82 -10.75 4.30
CA GLN A 32 14.03 -11.57 4.18
C GLN A 32 13.73 -13.08 4.25
N ASN A 33 12.72 -13.50 5.03
CA ASN A 33 12.38 -14.90 5.22
C ASN A 33 11.46 -15.47 4.14
N ILE A 34 10.81 -14.60 3.35
CA ILE A 34 9.84 -14.99 2.32
C ILE A 34 10.32 -14.43 0.98
N PRO A 35 10.45 -15.24 -0.08
CA PRO A 35 10.77 -14.74 -1.41
C PRO A 35 9.58 -13.96 -1.96
N VAL A 36 9.55 -12.64 -1.74
CA VAL A 36 8.50 -11.74 -2.23
C VAL A 36 8.86 -11.24 -3.63
N THR A 37 8.01 -11.52 -4.63
CA THR A 37 8.22 -11.09 -6.03
C THR A 37 8.00 -9.59 -6.23
N GLY A 38 7.21 -8.96 -5.38
CA GLY A 38 6.98 -7.52 -5.42
C GLY A 38 6.04 -7.04 -4.32
N ALA A 39 6.08 -5.75 -4.03
CA ALA A 39 5.29 -5.11 -2.98
C ALA A 39 4.33 -4.07 -3.57
N VAL A 40 3.14 -3.95 -2.97
CA VAL A 40 2.19 -2.87 -3.25
C VAL A 40 2.01 -2.06 -1.98
N VAL A 41 2.26 -0.75 -2.05
CA VAL A 41 2.14 0.14 -0.89
C VAL A 41 0.76 0.77 -0.89
N VAL A 42 -0.02 0.55 0.17
CA VAL A 42 -1.31 1.21 0.36
C VAL A 42 -1.12 2.37 1.34
N THR A 43 -1.57 3.56 0.97
CA THR A 43 -1.47 4.77 1.80
C THR A 43 -2.78 5.56 1.75
N THR A 44 -2.91 6.54 2.63
CA THR A 44 -4.06 7.45 2.69
C THR A 44 -3.58 8.89 2.47
N PRO A 45 -4.44 9.84 2.07
CA PRO A 45 -4.01 11.17 1.63
C PRO A 45 -3.47 12.07 2.76
N GLN A 46 -3.43 11.61 4.01
CA GLN A 46 -2.91 12.36 5.15
C GLN A 46 -1.38 12.34 5.18
N ASP A 47 -0.78 13.46 5.59
CA ASP A 47 0.68 13.65 5.57
C ASP A 47 1.45 12.56 6.34
N ILE A 48 0.92 12.11 7.48
CA ILE A 48 1.53 11.07 8.31
C ILE A 48 1.62 9.74 7.53
N ALA A 49 0.52 9.33 6.88
CA ALA A 49 0.48 8.10 6.11
C ALA A 49 1.40 8.14 4.87
N LEU A 50 1.61 9.34 4.31
CA LEU A 50 2.50 9.53 3.16
C LEU A 50 3.98 9.47 3.55
N ILE A 51 4.33 9.93 4.75
CA ILE A 51 5.68 9.79 5.29
C ILE A 51 5.99 8.31 5.54
N ASP A 52 5.04 7.55 6.06
CA ASP A 52 5.23 6.11 6.30
C ASP A 52 5.31 5.31 4.99
N ALA A 53 4.50 5.68 3.99
CA ALA A 53 4.61 5.09 2.65
C ALA A 53 6.00 5.32 2.02
N LYS A 54 6.57 6.51 2.16
CA LYS A 54 7.94 6.83 1.70
C LYS A 54 8.99 5.96 2.37
N LYS A 55 8.91 5.82 3.69
CA LYS A 55 9.82 4.97 4.47
C LYS A 55 9.68 3.49 4.07
N GLY A 56 8.45 3.04 3.80
CA GLY A 56 8.18 1.67 3.35
C GLY A 56 8.85 1.37 2.01
N ILE A 57 8.76 2.27 1.03
CA ILE A 57 9.44 2.11 -0.28
C ILE A 57 10.96 1.98 -0.09
N VAL A 58 11.57 2.87 0.69
CA VAL A 58 13.02 2.80 0.96
C VAL A 58 13.41 1.51 1.69
N MET A 59 12.53 0.97 2.54
CA MET A 59 12.75 -0.33 3.18
C MET A 59 12.73 -1.47 2.15
N PHE A 60 11.77 -1.48 1.23
CA PHE A 60 11.68 -2.50 0.18
C PHE A 60 12.84 -2.44 -0.81
N GLU A 61 13.31 -1.23 -1.15
CA GLU A 61 14.53 -1.06 -1.95
C GLU A 61 15.76 -1.69 -1.27
N LYS A 62 15.89 -1.60 0.06
CA LYS A 62 17.00 -2.20 0.81
C LYS A 62 16.98 -3.73 0.84
N VAL A 63 15.82 -4.34 0.68
CA VAL A 63 15.66 -5.81 0.59
C VAL A 63 15.51 -6.29 -0.84
N GLU A 64 15.80 -5.44 -1.83
CA GLU A 64 15.73 -5.76 -3.26
C GLU A 64 14.35 -6.22 -3.74
N VAL A 65 13.28 -5.84 -3.03
CA VAL A 65 11.90 -6.15 -3.41
C VAL A 65 11.36 -5.00 -4.27
N PRO A 66 10.95 -5.26 -5.54
CA PRO A 66 10.43 -4.21 -6.40
C PRO A 66 9.04 -3.76 -5.93
N VAL A 67 8.85 -2.45 -5.77
CA VAL A 67 7.53 -1.87 -5.48
C VAL A 67 6.75 -1.73 -6.79
N LEU A 68 5.71 -2.54 -6.95
CA LEU A 68 4.90 -2.61 -8.17
C LEU A 68 3.95 -1.41 -8.33
N GLY A 69 3.54 -0.78 -7.24
CA GLY A 69 2.47 0.22 -7.23
C GLY A 69 2.28 0.89 -5.87
N ILE A 70 1.73 2.11 -5.89
CA ILE A 70 1.15 2.76 -4.70
C ILE A 70 -0.36 2.95 -4.93
N VAL A 71 -1.14 2.50 -3.95
CA VAL A 71 -2.59 2.65 -3.93
C VAL A 71 -2.96 3.70 -2.88
N GLU A 72 -3.68 4.74 -3.30
CA GLU A 72 -4.20 5.77 -2.40
C GLU A 72 -5.64 5.41 -2.00
N ASN A 73 -5.81 4.99 -0.75
CA ASN A 73 -7.09 4.69 -0.14
C ASN A 73 -7.74 5.97 0.44
N MET A 74 -9.08 5.99 0.54
CA MET A 74 -9.86 7.10 1.12
C MET A 74 -9.70 8.47 0.44
N SER A 75 -9.48 8.50 -0.87
CA SER A 75 -9.21 9.75 -1.60
C SER A 75 -10.45 10.59 -1.94
N VAL A 76 -11.65 10.00 -1.91
CA VAL A 76 -12.92 10.65 -2.28
C VAL A 76 -14.06 10.13 -1.42
N HIS A 77 -14.80 11.03 -0.79
CA HIS A 77 -16.08 10.76 -0.15
C HIS A 77 -17.21 11.24 -1.07
N ILE A 78 -18.15 10.35 -1.42
CA ILE A 78 -19.37 10.73 -2.13
C ILE A 78 -20.49 10.74 -1.10
N CYS A 79 -21.07 11.91 -0.84
CA CYS A 79 -22.19 12.01 0.08
C CYS A 79 -23.40 11.25 -0.48
N SER A 80 -23.90 10.25 0.25
CA SER A 80 -25.07 9.44 -0.13
C SER A 80 -26.36 10.25 -0.25
N ASN A 81 -26.42 11.44 0.34
CA ASN A 81 -27.63 12.29 0.36
C ASN A 81 -27.69 13.31 -0.79
N CYS A 82 -26.55 13.73 -1.36
CA CYS A 82 -26.53 14.78 -2.38
C CYS A 82 -25.60 14.49 -3.57
N GLY A 83 -24.92 13.35 -3.59
CA GLY A 83 -23.96 12.99 -4.64
C GLY A 83 -22.70 13.86 -4.67
N HIS A 84 -22.55 14.80 -3.73
CA HIS A 84 -21.40 15.71 -3.70
C HIS A 84 -20.11 14.94 -3.39
N GLN A 85 -19.10 15.15 -4.23
CA GLN A 85 -17.78 14.53 -4.08
C GLN A 85 -16.90 15.43 -3.22
N ASN A 86 -16.79 15.10 -1.93
CA ASN A 86 -15.79 15.71 -1.08
C ASN A 86 -14.45 15.01 -1.33
N ARG A 87 -13.54 15.72 -2.00
CA ARG A 87 -12.18 15.25 -2.22
C ARG A 87 -11.35 15.63 -0.99
N PHE A 88 -10.73 14.64 -0.35
CA PHE A 88 -9.66 14.92 0.61
C PHE A 88 -8.46 15.43 -0.21
N SER A 89 -8.14 16.71 -0.05
CA SER A 89 -7.15 17.39 -0.89
C SER A 89 -5.74 16.91 -0.56
N VAL A 90 -5.17 16.10 -1.44
CA VAL A 90 -3.75 15.73 -1.40
C VAL A 90 -2.92 16.91 -1.93
N PRO A 91 -1.86 17.35 -1.21
CA PRO A 91 -0.94 18.38 -1.69
C PRO A 91 -0.42 18.03 -3.11
N VAL A 92 -0.29 19.04 -3.98
CA VAL A 92 0.16 18.86 -5.38
C VAL A 92 1.57 18.24 -5.43
N VAL A 93 2.41 18.58 -4.46
CA VAL A 93 3.78 18.04 -4.33
C VAL A 93 3.77 16.52 -4.12
N GLN A 94 2.86 15.98 -3.30
CA GLN A 94 2.75 14.52 -3.13
C GLN A 94 2.23 13.82 -4.38
N ARG A 95 1.30 14.43 -5.12
CA ARG A 95 0.80 13.84 -6.38
C ARG A 95 1.89 13.73 -7.44
N ASN A 96 2.78 14.71 -7.53
CA ASN A 96 3.91 14.66 -8.47
C ASN A 96 4.94 13.61 -8.04
N TRP A 97 5.19 13.47 -6.74
CA TRP A 97 6.04 12.40 -6.23
C TRP A 97 5.48 11.01 -6.58
N LEU A 98 4.19 10.75 -6.28
CA LEU A 98 3.54 9.47 -6.62
C LEU A 98 3.65 9.14 -8.12
N LYS A 99 3.48 10.13 -9.00
CA LYS A 99 3.59 9.96 -10.45
C LYS A 99 5.01 9.71 -10.96
N ASN A 100 6.01 10.26 -10.28
CA ASN A 100 7.41 10.17 -10.70
C ASN A 100 8.13 8.96 -10.06
N THR A 101 7.65 8.45 -8.93
CA THR A 101 8.29 7.35 -8.21
C THR A 101 7.88 5.97 -8.73
N ILE A 102 6.69 5.81 -9.33
CA ILE A 102 6.22 4.50 -9.84
C ILE A 102 5.56 4.64 -11.22
N HIS A 103 6.05 3.88 -12.20
CA HIS A 103 5.55 3.84 -13.57
C HIS A 103 4.29 2.97 -13.76
N SER A 104 3.88 2.21 -12.73
CA SER A 104 2.85 1.18 -12.80
C SER A 104 1.69 1.43 -11.82
N CYS A 105 0.52 1.66 -12.42
CA CYS A 105 -0.82 1.60 -11.85
C CYS A 105 -1.09 2.40 -10.56
N TRP A 106 -1.61 3.62 -10.73
CA TRP A 106 -2.23 4.37 -9.65
C TRP A 106 -3.73 4.04 -9.54
N GLY A 107 -4.14 3.45 -8.42
CA GLY A 107 -5.53 3.16 -8.09
C GLY A 107 -6.03 4.03 -6.93
N ARG A 108 -7.21 4.65 -7.09
CA ARG A 108 -7.91 5.35 -5.99
C ARG A 108 -9.06 4.50 -5.47
N CYS A 109 -8.96 4.03 -4.23
CA CYS A 109 -10.04 3.26 -3.59
C CYS A 109 -11.11 4.17 -2.98
N ARG A 110 -12.38 3.85 -3.25
CA ARG A 110 -13.58 4.58 -2.80
C ARG A 110 -13.94 4.14 -1.38
N THR A 111 -14.19 5.08 -0.48
CA THR A 111 -14.79 4.78 0.82
C THR A 111 -16.29 4.59 0.65
N HIS A 112 -16.80 3.35 0.73
CA HIS A 112 -18.20 3.09 1.06
C HIS A 112 -18.28 3.01 2.59
N LEU A 113 -18.78 4.07 3.23
CA LEU A 113 -19.23 3.95 4.61
C LEU A 113 -20.50 3.09 4.57
N LEU A 114 -20.36 1.81 4.89
CA LEU A 114 -21.50 1.01 5.34
C LEU A 114 -22.02 1.71 6.61
N THR A 115 -23.23 2.23 6.50
CA THR A 115 -24.01 2.78 7.62
C THR A 115 -24.66 1.62 8.36
#